data_AF-A0A1G3PSP2-F1
#
_entry.id   AF-A0A1G3PSP2-F1
#
_cell.length_a   1.000
_cell.length_b   1.000
_cell.length_c   1.000
_cell.angle_alpha   90.00
_cell.angle_beta   90.00
_cell.angle_gamma   90.00
#
_symmetry.space_group_name_H-M   'P 1'
#
loop_
_entity.id
_entity.type
_entity.pdbx_description
1 polymer ?
#
loop_
_entity_poly.entity_id
_entity_poly.type
_entity_poly.pdbx_seq_one_letter_code
_entity_poly.pdbx_strand_id
1 'polypeptide(L)'
;MKRFFAVFAALIIAAGLLSSCAGGGDWKGKMTKVETLAAEMQTLLVKYLAGEAVDEKRIEALETEIEKYGEELDKMYPSLSEADKKEFDARKDAVEKMIDSM
;
A
#
# COMPACT_ATOMS: atom_id res chain seq x y z
N MET A 1 7.63 10.73 16.39
CA MET A 1 6.67 9.91 15.63
C MET A 1 5.36 10.63 15.26
N LYS A 2 5.32 11.97 15.16
CA LYS A 2 4.08 12.73 14.83
C LYS A 2 4.15 13.57 13.55
N ARG A 3 5.22 13.42 12.76
CA ARG A 3 5.46 14.23 11.55
C ARG A 3 5.55 13.43 10.25
N PHE A 4 5.47 12.10 10.32
CA PHE A 4 5.74 11.22 9.18
C PHE A 4 4.51 10.88 8.31
N PHE A 5 3.30 11.15 8.79
CA PHE A 5 2.03 10.89 8.06
C PHE A 5 1.66 11.94 7.00
N ALA A 6 2.41 13.04 6.90
CA ALA A 6 1.98 14.22 6.15
C ALA A 6 2.37 14.24 4.66
N VAL A 7 3.10 13.25 4.15
CA VAL A 7 3.69 13.33 2.80
C VAL A 7 2.75 12.83 1.70
N PHE A 8 1.69 12.09 2.02
CA PHE A 8 0.84 11.42 1.03
C PHE A 8 -0.24 12.29 0.35
N ALA A 9 -0.44 13.54 0.79
CA ALA A 9 -1.64 14.31 0.43
C ALA A 9 -1.49 15.32 -0.72
N ALA A 10 -0.34 15.41 -1.38
CA ALA A 10 -0.12 16.50 -2.34
C ALA A 10 0.54 16.03 -3.63
N LEU A 11 -0.27 15.65 -4.63
CA LEU A 11 -0.07 16.05 -6.04
C LEU A 11 -1.18 15.48 -6.93
N ILE A 12 -2.28 16.23 -7.06
CA ILE A 12 -3.16 16.19 -8.23
C ILE A 12 -2.89 17.48 -9.00
N ILE A 13 -2.27 17.42 -10.19
CA ILE A 13 -2.56 18.33 -11.30
C ILE A 13 -2.31 17.63 -12.65
N ALA A 14 -3.41 17.45 -13.37
CA ALA A 14 -3.61 17.51 -14.83
C ALA A 14 -2.63 16.83 -15.80
N ALA A 15 -3.16 15.83 -16.51
CA ALA A 15 -3.20 15.68 -17.97
C ALA A 15 -3.66 14.23 -18.21
N GLY A 16 -4.64 13.92 -19.03
CA GLY A 16 -4.93 14.45 -20.34
C GLY A 16 -5.31 13.23 -21.17
N LEU A 17 -6.45 13.34 -21.84
CA LEU A 17 -7.04 12.30 -22.66
C LEU A 17 -6.04 11.69 -23.66
N LEU A 18 -6.28 10.42 -23.98
CA LEU A 18 -5.87 9.64 -25.16
C LEU A 18 -4.85 8.53 -24.91
N SER A 19 -5.18 7.37 -25.49
CA SER A 19 -4.36 6.17 -25.64
C SER A 19 -4.11 5.41 -24.35
N SER A 20 -4.19 4.10 -24.26
CA SER A 20 -4.56 2.98 -25.12
C SER A 20 -4.35 1.77 -24.19
N CYS A 21 -4.99 0.64 -24.43
CA CYS A 21 -4.62 -0.61 -23.76
C CYS A 21 -3.08 -0.77 -23.71
N ALA A 22 -2.55 -1.15 -22.55
CA ALA A 22 -1.13 -1.18 -22.14
C ALA A 22 -0.62 0.14 -21.52
N GLY A 23 -0.73 0.28 -20.19
CA GLY A 23 -0.21 1.46 -19.50
C GLY A 23 -0.11 1.41 -17.97
N GLY A 24 -0.87 0.54 -17.30
CA GLY A 24 -0.61 0.22 -15.89
C GLY A 24 0.25 -1.03 -15.83
N GLY A 25 1.40 -1.02 -15.15
CA GLY A 25 2.12 -2.25 -14.82
C GLY A 25 1.25 -3.23 -14.02
N ASP A 26 1.81 -4.34 -13.55
CA ASP A 26 1.13 -5.28 -12.65
C ASP A 26 0.85 -4.68 -11.25
N TRP A 27 0.09 -3.58 -11.22
CA TRP A 27 -0.29 -2.86 -10.01
C TRP A 27 -1.23 -3.74 -9.18
N LYS A 28 -2.08 -4.56 -9.82
CA LYS A 28 -2.99 -5.46 -9.12
C LYS A 28 -2.22 -6.52 -8.35
N GLY A 29 -1.23 -7.17 -8.97
CA GLY A 29 -0.37 -8.14 -8.31
C GLY A 29 0.42 -7.52 -7.16
N LYS A 30 0.96 -6.31 -7.36
CA LYS A 30 1.69 -5.57 -6.31
C LYS A 30 0.78 -5.15 -5.15
N MET A 31 -0.44 -4.69 -5.43
CA MET A 31 -1.43 -4.37 -4.40
C MET A 31 -1.82 -5.62 -3.60
N THR A 32 -2.00 -6.76 -4.27
CA THR A 32 -2.23 -8.05 -3.57
C THR A 32 -1.06 -8.44 -2.67
N LYS A 33 0.18 -8.12 -3.05
CA LYS A 33 1.33 -8.30 -2.17
C LYS A 33 1.27 -7.40 -0.95
N VAL A 34 0.97 -6.11 -1.12
CA VAL A 34 0.79 -5.18 0.01
C VAL A 34 -0.28 -5.68 0.97
N GLU A 35 -1.45 -6.06 0.47
CA GLU A 35 -2.55 -6.60 1.29
C GLU A 35 -2.11 -7.85 2.09
N THR A 36 -1.40 -8.77 1.44
CA THR A 36 -0.90 -9.99 2.09
C THR A 36 0.11 -9.67 3.19
N LEU A 37 1.07 -8.81 2.89
CA LEU A 37 2.12 -8.41 3.84
C LEU A 37 1.53 -7.64 5.03
N ALA A 38 0.59 -6.74 4.77
CA ALA A 38 -0.07 -5.98 5.81
C ALA A 38 -0.94 -6.87 6.73
N ALA A 39 -1.61 -7.89 6.19
CA ALA A 39 -2.34 -8.87 7.00
C ALA A 39 -1.41 -9.77 7.84
N GLU A 40 -0.25 -10.15 7.29
CA GLU A 40 0.77 -10.88 8.05
C GLU A 40 1.33 -10.02 9.20
N MET A 41 1.65 -8.76 8.90
CA MET A 41 2.13 -7.79 9.88
C MET A 41 1.10 -7.57 11.00
N GLN A 42 -0.18 -7.41 10.65
CA GLN A 42 -1.26 -7.32 11.63
C GLN A 42 -1.33 -8.55 12.54
N THR A 43 -1.21 -9.74 11.96
CA THR A 43 -1.21 -10.98 12.74
C THR A 43 -0.06 -11.03 13.74
N LEU A 44 1.13 -10.60 13.33
CA LEU A 44 2.31 -10.54 14.21
C LEU A 44 2.16 -9.48 15.30
N LEU A 45 1.62 -8.31 14.98
CA LEU A 45 1.39 -7.24 15.94
C LEU A 45 0.34 -7.63 16.99
N VAL A 46 -0.75 -8.30 16.59
CA VAL A 46 -1.73 -8.85 17.54
C VAL A 46 -1.09 -9.83 18.51
N LYS A 47 -0.25 -10.75 18.02
CA LYS A 47 0.49 -11.70 18.87
C LYS A 47 1.45 -11.00 19.82
N TYR A 48 2.20 -10.01 19.32
CA TYR A 48 3.09 -9.18 20.13
C TYR A 48 2.33 -8.49 21.27
N LEU A 49 1.19 -7.87 20.97
CA LEU A 49 0.33 -7.20 21.95
C LEU A 49 -0.30 -8.18 22.96
N ALA A 50 -0.52 -9.44 22.55
CA ALA A 50 -0.95 -10.51 23.45
C ALA A 50 0.19 -11.04 24.35
N GLY A 51 1.42 -10.54 24.20
CA GLY A 51 2.60 -10.98 24.94
C GLY A 51 3.21 -12.28 24.42
N GLU A 52 2.84 -12.71 23.22
CA GLU A 52 3.48 -13.86 22.56
C GLU A 52 4.85 -13.48 22.02
N ALA A 53 5.77 -14.45 22.02
CA ALA A 53 7.06 -14.28 21.37
C ALA A 53 6.86 -14.19 19.85
N VAL A 54 7.30 -13.07 19.27
CA VAL A 54 7.32 -12.83 17.82
C VAL A 54 8.73 -12.46 17.39
N ASP A 55 9.03 -12.68 16.12
CA ASP A 55 10.28 -12.22 15.52
C ASP A 55 10.13 -10.75 15.09
N GLU A 56 10.64 -9.83 15.90
CA GLU A 56 10.63 -8.38 15.60
C GLU A 56 11.31 -8.07 14.26
N LYS A 57 12.33 -8.84 13.85
CA LYS A 57 12.98 -8.66 12.55
C LYS A 57 12.07 -9.03 11.39
N ARG A 58 11.13 -9.96 11.60
CA ARG A 58 10.12 -10.27 10.58
C ARG A 58 9.16 -9.10 10.39
N ILE A 59 8.80 -8.40 11.47
CA ILE A 59 7.95 -7.21 11.39
C ILE A 59 8.66 -6.10 10.60
N GLU A 60 9.91 -5.78 10.94
CA GLU A 60 10.72 -4.79 10.19
C GLU A 60 10.89 -5.15 8.71
N ALA A 61 11.07 -6.44 8.39
CA ALA A 61 11.17 -6.91 7.02
C ALA A 61 9.84 -6.75 6.26
N LEU A 62 8.70 -7.03 6.91
CA LEU A 62 7.37 -6.83 6.32
C LEU A 62 7.10 -5.35 6.04
N GLU A 63 7.43 -4.45 6.98
CA GLU A 63 7.33 -3.00 6.79
C GLU A 63 8.15 -2.55 5.57
N THR A 64 9.41 -2.99 5.48
CA THR A 64 10.29 -2.67 4.35
C THR A 64 9.73 -3.16 3.01
N GLU A 65 9.15 -4.37 2.97
CA GLU A 65 8.54 -4.90 1.75
C GLU A 65 7.27 -4.12 1.37
N ILE A 66 6.43 -3.75 2.35
CA ILE A 66 5.24 -2.92 2.13
C ILE A 66 5.63 -1.55 1.57
N GLU A 67 6.62 -0.89 2.16
CA GLU A 67 7.14 0.40 1.68
C GLU A 67 7.63 0.30 0.24
N LYS A 68 8.43 -0.73 -0.07
CA LYS A 68 8.94 -0.97 -1.42
C LYS A 68 7.81 -1.13 -2.44
N TYR A 69 6.82 -1.97 -2.15
CA TYR A 69 5.69 -2.15 -3.07
C TYR A 69 4.81 -0.90 -3.14
N GLY A 70 4.67 -0.15 -2.04
CA GLY A 70 4.00 1.15 -1.98
C GLY A 70 4.63 2.16 -2.93
N GLU A 71 5.96 2.31 -2.90
CA GLU A 71 6.67 3.19 -3.83
C GLU A 71 6.53 2.76 -5.30
N GLU A 72 6.57 1.45 -5.57
CA GLU A 72 6.36 0.93 -6.93
C GLU A 72 4.92 1.21 -7.41
N LEU A 73 3.93 1.07 -6.53
CA LEU A 73 2.53 1.36 -6.80
C LEU A 73 2.30 2.86 -7.04
N ASP A 74 2.90 3.73 -6.22
CA ASP A 74 2.82 5.18 -6.38
C ASP A 74 3.40 5.64 -7.73
N LYS A 75 4.47 4.99 -8.20
CA LYS A 75 5.05 5.25 -9.55
C LYS A 75 4.12 4.80 -10.68
N MET A 76 3.30 3.77 -10.46
CA MET A 76 2.34 3.26 -11.44
C MET A 76 1.04 4.06 -11.47
N TYR A 77 0.62 4.61 -10.33
CA TYR A 77 -0.67 5.29 -10.17
C TYR A 77 -0.98 6.36 -11.26
N PRO A 78 -0.04 7.24 -11.64
CA PRO A 78 -0.30 8.26 -12.66
C PRO A 78 -0.64 7.68 -14.05
N SER A 79 -0.16 6.48 -14.37
CA SER A 79 -0.36 5.82 -15.67
C SER A 79 -1.57 4.88 -15.71
N LEU A 80 -2.28 4.73 -14.58
CA LEU A 80 -3.50 3.93 -14.51
C LEU A 80 -4.67 4.60 -15.24
N SER A 81 -5.57 3.76 -15.76
CA SER A 81 -6.88 4.23 -16.23
C SER A 81 -7.71 4.78 -15.06
N GLU A 82 -8.70 5.63 -15.31
CA GLU A 82 -9.57 6.14 -14.25
C GLU A 82 -10.35 5.03 -13.52
N ALA A 83 -10.70 3.96 -14.24
CA ALA A 83 -11.32 2.78 -13.64
C ALA A 83 -10.35 2.05 -12.69
N ASP A 84 -9.10 1.88 -13.12
CA ASP A 84 -8.05 1.26 -12.30
C ASP A 84 -7.67 2.13 -11.10
N LYS A 85 -7.61 3.46 -11.24
CA LYS A 85 -7.36 4.39 -10.12
C LYS A 85 -8.44 4.26 -9.05
N LYS A 86 -9.71 4.22 -9.46
CA LYS A 86 -10.83 4.03 -8.51
C LYS A 86 -10.72 2.70 -7.75
N GLU A 87 -10.33 1.62 -8.43
CA GLU A 87 -10.10 0.32 -7.79
C GLU A 87 -8.86 0.36 -6.88
N PHE A 88 -7.77 0.99 -7.33
CA PHE A 88 -6.55 1.19 -6.56
C PHE A 88 -6.84 1.95 -5.26
N ASP A 89 -7.54 3.07 -5.33
CA ASP A 89 -7.85 3.92 -4.17
C ASP A 89 -8.72 3.16 -3.16
N ALA A 90 -9.70 2.39 -3.63
CA ALA A 90 -10.53 1.55 -2.77
C ALA A 90 -9.73 0.45 -2.05
N ARG A 91 -8.78 -0.19 -2.74
CA ARG A 91 -7.91 -1.21 -2.14
C ARG A 91 -6.90 -0.60 -1.18
N LYS A 92 -6.31 0.56 -1.52
CA LYS A 92 -5.41 1.30 -0.65
C LYS A 92 -6.10 1.73 0.64
N ASP A 93 -7.30 2.32 0.56
CA ASP A 93 -8.11 2.69 1.72
C ASP A 93 -8.45 1.48 2.62
N ALA A 94 -8.70 0.31 2.03
CA ALA A 94 -8.93 -0.91 2.80
C ALA A 94 -7.66 -1.36 3.57
N VAL A 95 -6.48 -1.26 2.97
CA VAL A 95 -5.21 -1.56 3.63
C VAL A 95 -4.91 -0.53 4.72
N GLU A 96 -5.09 0.76 4.46
CA GLU A 96 -4.88 1.83 5.44
C GLU A 96 -5.78 1.63 6.68
N LYS A 97 -7.06 1.33 6.47
CA LYS A 97 -7.99 1.02 7.58
C LYS A 97 -7.59 -0.22 8.38
N MET A 98 -7.06 -1.25 7.70
CA MET A 98 -6.56 -2.44 8.40
C MET A 98 -5.39 -2.06 9.31
N ILE A 99 -4.50 -1.18 8.85
CA ILE A 99 -3.36 -0.70 9.62
C ILE A 99 -3.78 0.22 10.77
N ASP A 100 -4.67 1.17 10.52
CA ASP A 100 -5.17 2.12 11.53
C ASP A 100 -5.99 1.43 12.64
N SER A 101 -6.50 0.22 12.39
CA SER A 101 -7.25 -0.57 13.37
C SER A 101 -6.38 -1.38 14.35
N MET A 102 -5.07 -1.36 14.17
CA MET A 102 -4.08 -2.00 15.06
C MET A 102 -3.73 -1.12 16.25
#